data_AF-A0A7S1HM00-F1
#
_entry.id   AF-A0A7S1HM00-F1
#
_cell.length_a   1.000
_cell.length_b   1.000
_cell.length_c   1.000
_cell.angle_alpha   90.00
_cell.angle_beta   90.00
_cell.angle_gamma   90.00
#
_symmetry.space_group_name_H-M   'P 1'
#
loop_
_entity.id
_entity.type
_entity.pdbx_description
1 polymer ?
#
loop_
_entity_poly.entity_id
_entity_poly.type
_entity_poly.pdbx_seq_one_letter_code
_entity_poly.pdbx_strand_id
1 'polypeptide(L)'
;VLALPLSELFSRDSQKMHIQGESEDCKGSFKFEEVDFSPKALSDASAKELWEKWGLDQNSYIKRLSFDEFFSEEQKDVFFKDLFSSEIARKALGISTGRNNSWTSVGPLTSYTATDLTATVTNLDFFSKINDLEDPAVVRDKGALVKCFDEFVDGVPLSDELRKMLVMEESEHFEEFSEEERREFIFHIFLRVCMGGGMCQYEDDIRPYLETVKGLYKDLVSVQKNPSTKALEVTSFVYQLEEAEGEFGSLFPDCASRQHSFCYLVVEPTKRHVTIWYLSHMTLF
;
A
#
# COMPACT_ATOMS: atom_id res chain seq x y z
N VAL A 1 15.71 -13.96 15.35
CA VAL A 1 15.84 -14.21 13.91
C VAL A 1 15.31 -12.97 13.25
N LEU A 2 16.11 -12.29 12.42
CA LEU A 2 15.74 -10.99 11.87
C LEU A 2 14.83 -11.27 10.66
N ALA A 3 13.53 -11.04 10.80
CA ALA A 3 12.62 -11.01 9.66
C ALA A 3 13.08 -9.91 8.70
N LEU A 4 13.15 -10.21 7.39
CA LEU A 4 13.52 -9.23 6.38
C LEU A 4 12.45 -8.14 6.28
N PRO A 5 12.83 -6.89 5.96
CA PRO A 5 11.86 -5.83 5.73
C PRO A 5 10.79 -6.26 4.71
N LEU A 6 9.51 -5.95 4.93
CA LEU A 6 8.45 -6.22 3.94
C LEU A 6 8.78 -5.60 2.57
N SER A 7 9.52 -4.48 2.50
CA SER A 7 10.06 -3.94 1.26
C SER A 7 11.04 -4.89 0.56
N GLU A 8 11.91 -5.58 1.31
CA GLU A 8 12.87 -6.55 0.79
C GLU A 8 12.22 -7.88 0.37
N LEU A 9 11.05 -8.24 0.94
CA LEU A 9 10.27 -9.40 0.49
C LEU A 9 9.75 -9.27 -0.95
N PHE A 10 9.66 -8.05 -1.48
CA PHE A 10 9.12 -7.76 -2.81
C PHE A 10 10.15 -7.11 -3.75
N SER A 11 11.38 -6.85 -3.28
CA SER A 11 12.33 -5.97 -3.98
C SER A 11 13.62 -6.70 -4.37
N ARG A 12 13.72 -7.03 -5.67
CA ARG A 12 15.01 -7.22 -6.35
C ARG A 12 15.34 -6.12 -7.36
N ASP A 13 14.37 -5.24 -7.67
CA ASP A 13 14.48 -4.24 -8.76
C ASP A 13 14.39 -2.77 -8.31
N SER A 14 14.32 -2.47 -7.01
CA SER A 14 14.20 -1.08 -6.54
C SER A 14 15.54 -0.36 -6.59
N GLN A 15 15.62 0.73 -7.36
CA GLN A 15 16.80 1.57 -7.47
C GLN A 15 16.59 2.92 -6.78
N LYS A 16 17.58 3.36 -5.98
CA LYS A 16 17.56 4.68 -5.35
C LYS A 16 17.79 5.77 -6.40
N MET A 17 16.79 6.62 -6.58
CA MET A 17 16.79 7.73 -7.54
C MET A 17 17.22 9.02 -6.84
N HIS A 18 18.20 9.72 -7.42
CA HIS A 18 18.60 11.05 -7.00
C HIS A 18 17.95 12.07 -7.92
N ILE A 19 17.22 13.03 -7.35
CA ILE A 19 16.58 14.07 -8.15
C ILE A 19 17.62 15.15 -8.45
N GLN A 20 18.25 15.08 -9.64
CA GLN A 20 19.15 16.13 -10.12
C GLN A 20 18.37 17.37 -10.61
N GLY A 21 19.00 18.54 -10.48
CA GLY A 21 18.49 19.80 -11.01
C GLY A 21 18.41 19.79 -12.54
N GLU A 22 17.24 20.15 -13.06
CA GLU A 22 16.89 20.42 -14.47
C GLU A 22 17.61 19.59 -15.55
N SER A 23 17.01 18.44 -15.92
CA SER A 23 17.19 17.87 -17.26
C SER A 23 16.11 18.43 -18.20
N GLU A 24 16.53 19.02 -19.32
CA GLU A 24 15.68 19.80 -20.24
C GLU A 24 14.71 18.96 -21.11
N ASP A 25 14.66 17.63 -20.97
CA ASP A 25 14.04 16.76 -21.99
C ASP A 25 12.68 16.14 -21.67
N CYS A 26 12.01 16.50 -20.58
CA CYS A 26 10.61 16.12 -20.33
C CYS A 26 9.71 17.35 -20.21
N LYS A 27 9.14 17.78 -21.34
CA LYS A 27 8.21 18.92 -21.40
C LYS A 27 6.84 18.57 -20.82
N GLY A 28 6.68 18.85 -19.54
CA GLY A 28 5.41 18.98 -18.81
C GLY A 28 5.72 18.95 -17.31
N SER A 29 5.55 20.07 -16.61
CA SER A 29 5.59 20.08 -15.14
C SER A 29 4.15 19.87 -14.67
N PHE A 30 3.88 18.73 -14.03
CA PHE A 30 2.55 18.37 -13.56
C PHE A 30 2.06 19.36 -12.52
N LYS A 31 0.84 19.84 -12.67
CA LYS A 31 0.14 20.61 -11.64
C LYS A 31 -0.94 19.76 -11.02
N PHE A 32 -1.18 19.99 -9.73
CA PHE A 32 -2.07 19.16 -8.93
C PHE A 32 -3.17 20.00 -8.28
N GLU A 33 -4.37 19.44 -8.22
CA GLU A 33 -5.50 20.01 -7.48
C GLU A 33 -6.07 18.97 -6.51
N GLU A 34 -6.60 19.43 -5.37
CA GLU A 34 -7.28 18.54 -4.43
C GLU A 34 -8.61 18.07 -5.00
N VAL A 35 -8.90 16.78 -4.81
CA VAL A 35 -10.16 16.17 -5.22
C VAL A 35 -10.79 15.53 -4.00
N ASP A 36 -12.07 15.85 -3.76
CA ASP A 36 -12.86 15.17 -2.75
C ASP A 36 -12.94 13.68 -3.09
N PHE A 37 -12.33 12.87 -2.25
CA PHE A 37 -12.31 11.42 -2.40
C PHE A 37 -12.45 10.76 -1.04
N SER A 38 -13.34 9.78 -0.98
CA SER A 38 -13.48 8.88 0.15
C SER A 38 -13.78 7.49 -0.41
N PRO A 39 -12.99 6.47 -0.07
CA PRO A 39 -13.28 5.11 -0.50
C PRO A 39 -14.68 4.69 -0.05
N LYS A 40 -15.49 4.20 -0.99
CA LYS A 40 -16.82 3.68 -0.70
C LYS A 40 -16.74 2.47 0.21
N ALA A 41 -15.69 1.68 0.08
CA ALA A 41 -15.36 0.55 0.94
C ALA A 41 -15.24 0.92 2.42
N LEU A 42 -14.99 2.19 2.74
CA LEU A 42 -14.84 2.71 4.10
C LEU A 42 -15.97 3.68 4.49
N SER A 43 -17.06 3.70 3.73
CA SER A 43 -18.12 4.71 3.90
C SER A 43 -19.19 4.31 4.92
N ASP A 44 -19.51 3.01 5.03
CA ASP A 44 -20.48 2.49 5.99
C ASP A 44 -19.90 2.32 7.40
N ALA A 45 -20.78 2.21 8.39
CA ALA A 45 -20.40 2.18 9.80
C ALA A 45 -19.60 0.92 10.17
N SER A 46 -19.95 -0.24 9.63
CA SER A 46 -19.26 -1.51 9.91
C SER A 46 -17.82 -1.51 9.37
N ALA A 47 -17.62 -0.99 8.17
CA ALA A 47 -16.29 -0.88 7.59
C ALA A 47 -15.41 0.11 8.36
N LYS A 48 -15.98 1.22 8.83
CA LYS A 48 -15.28 2.18 9.69
C LYS A 48 -14.89 1.57 11.03
N GLU A 49 -15.79 0.82 11.66
CA GLU A 49 -15.49 0.12 12.91
C GLU A 49 -14.35 -0.88 12.73
N LEU A 50 -14.35 -1.65 11.64
CA LEU A 50 -13.23 -2.55 11.30
C LEU A 50 -11.93 -1.77 11.05
N TRP A 51 -12.00 -0.65 10.32
CA TRP A 51 -10.84 0.19 10.01
C TRP A 51 -10.19 0.77 11.28
N GLU A 52 -11.02 1.26 12.22
CA GLU A 52 -10.60 1.75 13.54
C GLU A 52 -10.07 0.61 14.42
N LYS A 53 -10.75 -0.54 14.41
CA LYS A 53 -10.35 -1.75 15.16
C LYS A 53 -8.96 -2.24 14.71
N TRP A 54 -8.72 -2.26 13.41
CA TRP A 54 -7.42 -2.62 12.84
C TRP A 54 -6.39 -1.52 13.01
N GLY A 55 -6.76 -0.32 13.48
CA GLY A 55 -5.85 0.82 13.66
C GLY A 55 -5.33 1.42 12.36
N LEU A 56 -6.03 1.18 11.24
CA LEU A 56 -5.67 1.68 9.92
C LEU A 56 -6.14 3.12 9.67
N ASP A 57 -6.88 3.71 10.60
CA ASP A 57 -7.28 5.12 10.64
C ASP A 57 -6.24 6.04 11.31
N GLN A 58 -5.28 5.45 12.02
CA GLN A 58 -4.28 6.18 12.79
C GLN A 58 -3.00 6.39 11.98
N ASN A 59 -2.48 7.62 12.00
CA ASN A 59 -1.26 8.00 11.26
C ASN A 59 -1.32 7.60 9.77
N SER A 60 -2.51 7.61 9.19
CA SER A 60 -2.77 7.19 7.82
C SER A 60 -3.73 8.13 7.11
N TYR A 61 -3.80 8.01 5.78
CA TYR A 61 -4.89 8.57 4.98
C TYR A 61 -4.97 7.87 3.61
N ILE A 62 -6.12 8.03 2.98
CA ILE A 62 -6.32 7.78 1.55
C ILE A 62 -6.81 9.08 0.93
N LYS A 63 -5.98 9.73 0.11
CA LYS A 63 -6.29 11.02 -0.52
C LYS A 63 -6.10 10.96 -2.02
N ARG A 64 -6.81 11.82 -2.75
CA ARG A 64 -6.76 11.89 -4.21
C ARG A 64 -6.47 13.31 -4.66
N LEU A 65 -5.59 13.41 -5.64
CA LEU A 65 -5.30 14.64 -6.38
C LEU A 65 -5.58 14.41 -7.86
N SER A 66 -6.04 15.44 -8.56
CA SER A 66 -6.04 15.44 -10.02
C SER A 66 -4.73 16.01 -10.56
N PHE A 67 -4.43 15.74 -11.82
CA PHE A 67 -3.32 16.37 -12.53
C PHE A 67 -3.70 16.78 -13.96
N ASP A 68 -2.98 17.75 -14.53
CA ASP A 68 -3.35 18.40 -15.80
C ASP A 68 -2.69 17.81 -17.05
N GLU A 69 -1.52 17.19 -16.91
CA GLU A 69 -0.76 16.60 -18.01
C GLU A 69 -1.07 15.11 -18.27
N PHE A 70 -0.65 14.61 -19.44
CA PHE A 70 -0.67 13.17 -19.71
C PHE A 70 0.42 12.46 -18.87
N PHE A 71 0.12 11.24 -18.42
CA PHE A 71 1.06 10.41 -17.69
C PHE A 71 1.33 9.10 -18.44
N SER A 72 2.61 8.78 -18.61
CA SER A 72 3.13 7.45 -18.93
C SER A 72 4.19 7.02 -17.93
N GLU A 73 4.55 5.74 -17.92
CA GLU A 73 5.59 5.20 -17.03
C GLU A 73 6.94 5.91 -17.20
N GLU A 74 7.29 6.36 -18.41
CA GLU A 74 8.54 7.10 -18.65
C GLU A 74 8.58 8.46 -17.93
N GLN A 75 7.42 8.99 -17.53
CA GLN A 75 7.30 10.25 -16.81
C GLN A 75 7.29 10.08 -15.28
N LYS A 76 7.43 8.85 -14.76
CA LYS A 76 7.38 8.53 -13.32
C LYS A 76 8.27 9.46 -12.47
N ASP A 77 9.53 9.63 -12.85
CA ASP A 77 10.49 10.46 -12.10
C ASP A 77 10.07 11.94 -12.05
N VAL A 78 9.64 12.49 -13.18
CA VAL A 78 9.19 13.88 -13.29
C VAL A 78 7.91 14.07 -12.50
N PHE A 79 6.98 13.10 -12.60
CA PHE A 79 5.73 13.12 -11.86
C PHE A 79 5.96 13.14 -10.34
N PHE A 80 6.86 12.31 -9.82
CA PHE A 80 7.19 12.26 -8.40
C PHE A 80 7.83 13.58 -7.97
N LYS A 81 8.80 14.09 -8.74
CA LYS A 81 9.43 15.38 -8.47
C LYS A 81 8.40 16.51 -8.36
N ASP A 82 7.50 16.62 -9.34
CA ASP A 82 6.48 17.67 -9.37
C ASP A 82 5.45 17.50 -8.25
N LEU A 83 5.01 16.26 -7.99
CA LEU A 83 4.05 15.93 -6.93
C LEU A 83 4.55 16.40 -5.57
N PHE A 84 5.79 16.05 -5.21
CA PHE A 84 6.33 16.43 -3.90
C PHE A 84 6.83 17.89 -3.83
N SER A 85 7.06 18.54 -4.97
CA SER A 85 7.37 19.97 -5.03
C SER A 85 6.11 20.86 -4.96
N SER A 86 4.96 20.35 -5.40
CA SER A 86 3.68 21.06 -5.40
C SER A 86 3.25 21.47 -3.99
N GLU A 87 2.93 22.75 -3.79
CA GLU A 87 2.43 23.24 -2.49
C GLU A 87 1.08 22.60 -2.12
N ILE A 88 0.21 22.40 -3.11
CA ILE A 88 -1.10 21.77 -2.91
C ILE A 88 -0.92 20.32 -2.45
N ALA A 89 -0.10 19.56 -3.18
CA ALA A 89 0.19 18.18 -2.83
C ALA A 89 0.89 18.07 -1.48
N ARG A 90 1.86 18.94 -1.14
CA ARG A 90 2.52 18.92 0.18
C ARG A 90 1.57 19.19 1.34
N LYS A 91 0.55 20.04 1.15
CA LYS A 91 -0.50 20.28 2.16
C LYS A 91 -1.44 19.08 2.29
N ALA A 92 -1.76 18.42 1.18
CA ALA A 92 -2.61 17.24 1.18
C ALA A 92 -1.89 15.99 1.72
N LEU A 93 -0.64 15.77 1.31
CA LEU A 93 0.18 14.59 1.56
C LEU A 93 1.06 14.80 2.79
N GLY A 94 0.41 14.98 3.93
CA GLY A 94 1.11 15.05 5.20
C GLY A 94 1.85 13.74 5.47
N ILE A 95 2.93 13.79 6.23
CA ILE A 95 3.59 12.63 6.84
C ILE A 95 3.49 12.76 8.35
N SER A 96 3.27 11.64 9.03
CA SER A 96 3.19 11.63 10.49
C SER A 96 4.58 11.86 11.08
N THR A 97 4.68 12.71 12.09
CA THR A 97 5.93 12.93 12.83
C THR A 97 6.11 11.96 14.00
N GLY A 98 5.16 11.04 14.21
CA GLY A 98 5.17 10.10 15.33
C GLY A 98 4.92 10.73 16.71
N ARG A 99 4.68 12.05 16.79
CA ARG A 99 4.47 12.78 18.05
C ARG A 99 3.17 13.55 18.03
N ASN A 100 2.35 13.39 19.08
CA ASN A 100 1.16 14.22 19.35
C ASN A 100 0.21 14.41 18.15
N ASN A 101 0.05 13.38 17.31
CA ASN A 101 -0.74 13.46 16.07
C ASN A 101 -0.36 14.66 15.17
N SER A 102 0.93 15.02 15.15
CA SER A 102 1.46 16.12 14.35
C SER A 102 1.89 15.60 12.97
N TRP A 103 1.54 16.38 11.96
CA TRP A 103 1.80 16.09 10.55
C TRP A 103 2.71 17.17 9.96
N THR A 104 3.65 16.76 9.12
CA THR A 104 4.50 17.63 8.30
C THR A 104 4.43 17.21 6.84
N SER A 105 5.32 17.67 5.98
CA SER A 105 5.50 17.15 4.61
C SER A 105 6.95 16.69 4.46
N VAL A 106 7.21 15.78 3.50
CA VAL A 106 8.57 15.48 3.04
C VAL A 106 9.22 16.72 2.42
N GLY A 107 8.41 17.59 1.80
CA GLY A 107 8.89 18.73 1.02
C GLY A 107 9.35 18.30 -0.38
N PRO A 108 9.96 19.23 -1.15
CA PRO A 108 10.59 18.88 -2.41
C PRO A 108 11.57 17.72 -2.22
N LEU A 109 11.42 16.68 -3.04
CA LEU A 109 12.23 15.47 -2.94
C LEU A 109 13.67 15.74 -3.39
N THR A 110 14.60 15.20 -2.62
CA THR A 110 16.03 15.14 -2.92
C THR A 110 16.42 13.75 -3.44
N SER A 111 15.82 12.70 -2.86
CA SER A 111 15.97 11.32 -3.33
C SER A 111 14.76 10.49 -2.94
N TYR A 112 14.55 9.40 -3.65
CA TYR A 112 13.51 8.44 -3.31
C TYR A 112 13.86 7.03 -3.83
N THR A 113 13.24 6.02 -3.24
CA THR A 113 13.25 4.63 -3.69
C THR A 113 11.80 4.19 -3.83
N ALA A 114 11.43 3.66 -4.99
CA ALA A 114 10.07 3.17 -5.23
C ALA A 114 10.07 1.88 -6.04
N THR A 115 9.13 1.01 -5.70
CA THR A 115 8.92 -0.29 -6.32
C THR A 115 7.69 -0.25 -7.21
N ASP A 116 7.81 -0.77 -8.42
CA ASP A 116 6.72 -0.88 -9.38
C ASP A 116 5.92 -2.14 -9.10
N LEU A 117 4.67 -1.94 -8.66
CA LEU A 117 3.75 -3.03 -8.37
C LEU A 117 2.92 -3.35 -9.60
N THR A 118 2.65 -4.64 -9.79
CA THR A 118 1.71 -5.06 -10.82
C THR A 118 0.30 -4.84 -10.31
N ALA A 119 -0.62 -4.51 -11.21
CA ALA A 119 -2.04 -4.47 -10.90
C ALA A 119 -2.77 -5.06 -12.10
N THR A 120 -2.93 -6.37 -12.11
CA THR A 120 -3.53 -7.12 -13.22
C THR A 120 -4.73 -7.95 -12.79
N VAL A 121 -4.82 -8.27 -11.50
CA VAL A 121 -5.87 -9.12 -10.94
C VAL A 121 -7.25 -8.47 -11.06
N THR A 122 -8.18 -9.15 -11.74
CA THR A 122 -9.57 -8.66 -11.89
C THR A 122 -10.59 -9.38 -11.00
N ASN A 123 -10.18 -10.40 -10.24
CA ASN A 123 -11.06 -11.23 -9.41
C ASN A 123 -10.36 -11.67 -8.11
N LEU A 124 -11.14 -11.79 -7.03
CA LEU A 124 -10.68 -12.27 -5.72
C LEU A 124 -10.31 -13.75 -5.67
N ASP A 125 -10.65 -14.54 -6.70
CA ASP A 125 -10.21 -15.95 -6.80
C ASP A 125 -8.67 -16.08 -6.71
N PHE A 126 -7.94 -14.97 -6.90
CA PHE A 126 -6.52 -14.83 -6.55
C PHE A 126 -6.18 -15.36 -5.13
N PHE A 127 -7.05 -15.17 -4.14
CA PHE A 127 -6.87 -15.65 -2.77
C PHE A 127 -7.49 -17.04 -2.50
N SER A 128 -8.08 -17.68 -3.51
CA SER A 128 -8.78 -18.96 -3.32
C SER A 128 -7.87 -20.07 -2.78
N LYS A 129 -6.59 -20.07 -3.19
CA LYS A 129 -5.56 -21.03 -2.76
C LYS A 129 -5.41 -21.13 -1.24
N ILE A 130 -5.69 -20.06 -0.49
CA ILE A 130 -5.59 -20.04 0.99
C ILE A 130 -6.51 -21.09 1.62
N ASN A 131 -7.64 -21.40 0.97
CA ASN A 131 -8.61 -22.37 1.49
C ASN A 131 -8.15 -23.83 1.34
N ASP A 132 -7.19 -24.09 0.44
CA ASP A 132 -6.73 -25.43 0.10
C ASP A 132 -5.42 -25.79 0.83
N LEU A 133 -4.87 -24.86 1.62
CA LEU A 133 -3.64 -25.08 2.40
C LEU A 133 -3.91 -25.99 3.59
N GLU A 134 -3.06 -26.99 3.78
CA GLU A 134 -3.10 -27.98 4.86
C GLU A 134 -1.73 -28.12 5.53
N ASP A 135 -1.68 -28.72 6.73
CA ASP A 135 -0.46 -29.05 7.48
C ASP A 135 0.59 -27.92 7.65
N PRO A 136 0.27 -26.82 8.36
CA PRO A 136 -1.01 -26.53 9.01
C PRO A 136 -2.00 -25.85 8.06
N ALA A 137 -3.29 -26.05 8.25
CA ALA A 137 -4.27 -25.23 7.53
C ALA A 137 -4.13 -23.75 7.92
N VAL A 138 -4.38 -22.84 6.98
CA VAL A 138 -4.43 -21.38 7.25
C VAL A 138 -5.85 -20.95 7.61
N VAL A 139 -6.84 -21.50 6.89
CA VAL A 139 -8.27 -21.25 7.07
C VAL A 139 -8.98 -22.59 7.25
N ARG A 140 -9.89 -22.67 8.21
CA ARG A 140 -10.81 -23.82 8.40
C ARG A 140 -12.15 -23.56 7.72
N ASP A 141 -12.99 -24.58 7.70
CA ASP A 141 -14.38 -24.50 7.25
C ASP A 141 -15.06 -23.21 7.69
N LYS A 142 -15.69 -22.53 6.73
CA LYS A 142 -16.43 -21.26 6.89
C LYS A 142 -15.58 -20.02 7.19
N GLY A 143 -14.27 -20.07 6.96
CA GLY A 143 -13.40 -18.89 6.99
C GLY A 143 -12.65 -18.66 8.30
N ALA A 144 -12.75 -19.56 9.28
CA ALA A 144 -12.10 -19.38 10.57
C ALA A 144 -10.57 -19.50 10.46
N LEU A 145 -9.83 -18.51 10.97
CA LEU A 145 -8.37 -18.49 10.93
C LEU A 145 -7.77 -19.49 11.92
N VAL A 146 -6.75 -20.22 11.48
CA VAL A 146 -6.01 -21.14 12.35
C VAL A 146 -5.05 -20.35 13.23
N LYS A 147 -5.27 -20.42 14.55
CA LYS A 147 -4.40 -19.79 15.55
C LYS A 147 -3.10 -20.55 15.72
N CYS A 148 -2.04 -19.83 16.06
CA CYS A 148 -0.72 -20.37 16.36
C CYS A 148 -0.19 -19.78 17.67
N PHE A 149 1.00 -20.22 18.10
CA PHE A 149 1.72 -19.53 19.16
C PHE A 149 2.18 -18.15 18.68
N ASP A 150 2.27 -17.19 19.60
CA ASP A 150 2.71 -15.85 19.26
C ASP A 150 4.17 -15.87 18.77
N GLU A 151 4.34 -15.48 17.51
CA GLU A 151 5.63 -15.20 16.90
C GLU A 151 5.73 -13.69 16.64
N PHE A 152 6.92 -13.10 16.68
CA PHE A 152 7.07 -11.65 16.61
C PHE A 152 7.87 -11.24 15.38
N VAL A 153 7.28 -10.37 14.57
CA VAL A 153 7.92 -9.73 13.42
C VAL A 153 7.89 -8.22 13.63
N ASP A 154 9.07 -7.63 13.82
CA ASP A 154 9.24 -6.20 14.15
C ASP A 154 8.38 -5.71 15.33
N GLY A 155 8.29 -6.54 16.37
CA GLY A 155 7.51 -6.23 17.58
C GLY A 155 6.01 -6.41 17.42
N VAL A 156 5.51 -6.83 16.24
CA VAL A 156 4.11 -7.17 16.03
C VAL A 156 3.89 -8.66 16.30
N PRO A 157 2.98 -9.04 17.23
CA PRO A 157 2.65 -10.43 17.47
C PRO A 157 1.78 -11.01 16.35
N LEU A 158 2.22 -12.13 15.79
CA LEU A 158 1.52 -12.97 14.83
C LEU A 158 0.97 -14.17 15.58
N SER A 159 -0.36 -14.26 15.68
CA SER A 159 -1.08 -15.26 16.49
C SER A 159 -1.97 -16.17 15.63
N ASP A 160 -1.80 -16.13 14.31
CA ASP A 160 -2.47 -17.01 13.36
C ASP A 160 -1.59 -17.29 12.14
N GLU A 161 -1.88 -18.42 11.49
CA GLU A 161 -1.12 -18.90 10.33
C GLU A 161 -1.29 -18.00 9.10
N LEU A 162 -2.38 -17.22 9.00
CA LEU A 162 -2.57 -16.29 7.89
C LEU A 162 -1.54 -15.17 7.91
N ARG A 163 -1.38 -14.50 9.05
CA ARG A 163 -0.40 -13.42 9.17
C ARG A 163 1.03 -13.94 9.07
N LYS A 164 1.32 -15.13 9.59
CA LYS A 164 2.62 -15.80 9.39
C LYS A 164 2.93 -16.02 7.91
N MET A 165 2.00 -16.64 7.17
CA MET A 165 2.12 -16.88 5.72
C MET A 165 2.44 -15.58 4.94
N LEU A 166 1.84 -14.46 5.35
CA LEU A 166 2.01 -13.19 4.66
C LEU A 166 3.39 -12.55 4.85
N VAL A 167 3.97 -12.61 6.05
CA VAL A 167 5.17 -11.80 6.40
C VAL A 167 6.37 -12.58 6.93
N MET A 168 6.22 -13.87 7.26
CA MET A 168 7.28 -14.67 7.87
C MET A 168 7.84 -15.69 6.88
N GLU A 169 9.08 -15.47 6.41
CA GLU A 169 9.75 -16.31 5.42
C GLU A 169 9.90 -17.76 5.88
N GLU A 170 10.06 -17.97 7.18
CA GLU A 170 10.20 -19.29 7.78
C GLU A 170 8.86 -20.02 7.97
N SER A 171 7.73 -19.40 7.59
CA SER A 171 6.43 -20.09 7.64
C SER A 171 6.29 -21.10 6.52
N GLU A 172 5.66 -22.24 6.82
CA GLU A 172 5.43 -23.34 5.88
C GLU A 172 4.76 -22.88 4.57
N HIS A 173 3.90 -21.86 4.66
CA HIS A 173 3.08 -21.38 3.54
C HIS A 173 3.61 -20.09 2.90
N PHE A 174 4.80 -19.60 3.28
CA PHE A 174 5.31 -18.34 2.74
C PHE A 174 5.40 -18.36 1.21
N GLU A 175 5.84 -19.47 0.61
CA GLU A 175 6.04 -19.55 -0.84
C GLU A 175 4.75 -19.86 -1.64
N GLU A 176 3.58 -19.96 -0.99
CA GLU A 176 2.30 -20.27 -1.66
C GLU A 176 1.81 -19.15 -2.59
N PHE A 177 2.23 -17.92 -2.31
CA PHE A 177 2.17 -16.82 -3.27
C PHE A 177 3.55 -16.61 -3.88
N SER A 178 3.65 -16.79 -5.19
CA SER A 178 4.89 -16.58 -5.95
C SER A 178 5.38 -15.14 -5.84
N GLU A 179 6.67 -14.89 -6.16
CA GLU A 179 7.24 -13.53 -6.20
C GLU A 179 6.40 -12.58 -7.08
N GLU A 180 5.87 -13.06 -8.21
CA GLU A 180 5.01 -12.27 -9.11
C GLU A 180 3.64 -11.94 -8.48
N GLU A 181 2.99 -12.90 -7.83
CA GLU A 181 1.72 -12.68 -7.15
C GLU A 181 1.88 -11.77 -5.94
N ARG A 182 3.00 -11.90 -5.22
CA ARG A 182 3.37 -11.04 -4.09
C ARG A 182 3.56 -9.57 -4.51
N ARG A 183 3.91 -9.31 -5.77
CA ARG A 183 3.99 -7.96 -6.37
C ARG A 183 2.65 -7.37 -6.80
N GLU A 184 1.57 -8.16 -6.83
CA GLU A 184 0.25 -7.65 -7.19
C GLU A 184 -0.27 -6.69 -6.12
N PHE A 185 -0.77 -5.53 -6.54
CA PHE A 185 -1.28 -4.53 -5.61
C PHE A 185 -2.41 -5.08 -4.74
N ILE A 186 -3.25 -5.98 -5.27
CA ILE A 186 -4.31 -6.60 -4.47
C ILE A 186 -3.74 -7.42 -3.29
N PHE A 187 -2.60 -8.09 -3.48
CA PHE A 187 -1.89 -8.80 -2.41
C PHE A 187 -1.39 -7.80 -1.37
N HIS A 188 -0.82 -6.67 -1.79
CA HIS A 188 -0.41 -5.60 -0.89
C HIS A 188 -1.59 -5.03 -0.07
N ILE A 189 -2.75 -4.77 -0.68
CA ILE A 189 -3.94 -4.34 0.07
C ILE A 189 -4.31 -5.39 1.13
N PHE A 190 -4.36 -6.67 0.76
CA PHE A 190 -4.68 -7.77 1.68
C PHE A 190 -3.69 -7.87 2.83
N LEU A 191 -2.41 -7.83 2.52
CA LEU A 191 -1.33 -7.78 3.49
C LEU A 191 -1.51 -6.60 4.47
N ARG A 192 -1.71 -5.37 3.99
CA ARG A 192 -1.87 -4.20 4.88
C ARG A 192 -3.13 -4.29 5.73
N VAL A 193 -4.22 -4.81 5.18
CA VAL A 193 -5.48 -5.01 5.90
C VAL A 193 -5.36 -6.08 6.99
N CYS A 194 -4.70 -7.20 6.71
CA CYS A 194 -4.48 -8.26 7.70
C CYS A 194 -3.48 -7.87 8.80
N MET A 195 -2.43 -7.11 8.44
CA MET A 195 -1.44 -6.65 9.41
C MET A 195 -1.94 -5.49 10.27
N GLY A 196 -2.80 -4.63 9.73
CA GLY A 196 -3.34 -3.49 10.46
C GLY A 196 -2.32 -2.37 10.76
N GLY A 197 -2.73 -1.46 11.64
CA GLY A 197 -1.92 -0.43 12.28
C GLY A 197 -1.89 -0.62 13.80
N GLY A 198 -1.31 0.33 14.55
CA GLY A 198 -0.85 0.11 15.93
C GLY A 198 -1.86 -0.33 17.02
N MET A 199 -3.18 -0.30 16.78
CA MET A 199 -4.17 -0.87 17.71
C MET A 199 -4.36 -2.39 17.57
N CYS A 200 -4.07 -2.96 16.37
CA CYS A 200 -3.92 -4.39 16.10
C CYS A 200 -4.99 -5.33 16.70
N GLN A 201 -6.30 -5.01 16.64
CA GLN A 201 -7.35 -5.96 17.03
C GLN A 201 -7.77 -6.83 15.84
N TYR A 202 -7.15 -8.00 15.69
CA TYR A 202 -7.37 -8.90 14.55
C TYR A 202 -8.73 -9.62 14.58
N GLU A 203 -9.10 -10.18 13.43
CA GLU A 203 -10.26 -11.05 13.29
C GLU A 203 -9.89 -12.52 13.51
N ASP A 204 -10.90 -13.32 13.83
CA ASP A 204 -10.80 -14.79 13.85
C ASP A 204 -11.31 -15.42 12.54
N ASP A 205 -11.72 -14.59 11.58
CA ASP A 205 -12.30 -14.99 10.30
C ASP A 205 -11.67 -14.20 9.15
N ILE A 206 -11.42 -14.86 8.01
CA ILE A 206 -10.78 -14.24 6.84
C ILE A 206 -11.74 -13.33 6.05
N ARG A 207 -13.06 -13.55 6.12
CA ARG A 207 -14.05 -12.89 5.25
C ARG A 207 -14.11 -11.37 5.42
N PRO A 208 -14.06 -10.79 6.65
CA PRO A 208 -13.99 -9.34 6.81
C PRO A 208 -12.81 -8.72 6.07
N TYR A 209 -11.64 -9.38 6.08
CA TYR A 209 -10.47 -8.92 5.35
C TYR A 209 -10.70 -8.96 3.83
N LEU A 210 -11.19 -10.09 3.29
CA LEU A 210 -11.41 -10.24 1.84
C LEU A 210 -12.46 -9.25 1.31
N GLU A 211 -13.54 -9.00 2.05
CA GLU A 211 -14.55 -8.03 1.62
C GLU A 211 -14.02 -6.59 1.67
N THR A 212 -13.22 -6.22 2.68
CA THR A 212 -12.57 -4.89 2.71
C THR A 212 -11.57 -4.74 1.56
N VAL A 213 -10.73 -5.76 1.30
CA VAL A 213 -9.77 -5.75 0.18
C VAL A 213 -10.47 -5.55 -1.15
N LYS A 214 -11.55 -6.29 -1.40
CA LYS A 214 -12.37 -6.18 -2.62
C LYS A 214 -12.91 -4.77 -2.81
N GLY A 215 -13.43 -4.18 -1.74
CA GLY A 215 -13.94 -2.81 -1.75
C GLY A 215 -12.84 -1.82 -2.09
N LEU A 216 -11.74 -1.86 -1.33
CA LEU A 216 -10.61 -0.96 -1.52
C LEU A 216 -10.00 -1.08 -2.92
N TYR A 217 -9.76 -2.29 -3.40
CA TYR A 217 -9.19 -2.52 -4.73
C TYR A 217 -10.08 -1.85 -5.81
N LYS A 218 -11.40 -2.02 -5.73
CA LYS A 218 -12.36 -1.37 -6.65
C LYS A 218 -12.38 0.16 -6.58
N ASP A 219 -12.11 0.74 -5.42
CA ASP A 219 -12.09 2.20 -5.24
C ASP A 219 -10.75 2.83 -5.69
N LEU A 220 -9.66 2.05 -5.60
CA LEU A 220 -8.30 2.50 -5.87
C LEU A 220 -7.88 2.30 -7.32
N VAL A 221 -8.13 1.12 -7.91
CA VAL A 221 -7.75 0.85 -9.31
C VAL A 221 -8.90 1.08 -10.27
N SER A 222 -8.58 1.41 -11.51
CA SER A 222 -9.55 1.46 -12.60
C SER A 222 -9.36 0.30 -13.56
N VAL A 223 -10.48 -0.14 -14.13
CA VAL A 223 -10.51 -1.17 -15.16
C VAL A 223 -11.20 -0.64 -16.40
N GLN A 224 -10.73 -1.08 -17.56
CA GLN A 224 -11.36 -0.82 -18.84
C GLN A 224 -11.51 -2.10 -19.64
N LYS A 225 -12.46 -2.10 -20.56
CA LYS A 225 -12.60 -3.20 -21.51
C LYS A 225 -11.69 -2.95 -22.69
N ASN A 226 -10.74 -3.85 -22.93
CA ASN A 226 -9.85 -3.76 -24.08
C ASN A 226 -10.68 -3.77 -25.38
N PRO A 227 -10.54 -2.76 -26.26
CA PRO A 227 -11.34 -2.67 -27.48
C PRO A 227 -11.17 -3.86 -28.42
N SER A 228 -9.97 -4.47 -28.44
CA SER A 228 -9.59 -5.57 -29.32
C SER A 228 -9.95 -6.92 -28.72
N THR A 229 -9.46 -7.22 -27.51
CA THR A 229 -9.62 -8.55 -26.87
C THR A 229 -10.96 -8.73 -26.18
N LYS A 230 -11.66 -7.62 -25.87
CA LYS A 230 -12.88 -7.58 -25.03
C LYS A 230 -12.65 -8.05 -23.58
N ALA A 231 -11.41 -8.34 -23.19
CA ALA A 231 -11.06 -8.64 -21.81
C ALA A 231 -11.11 -7.37 -20.95
N LEU A 232 -11.32 -7.55 -19.65
CA LEU A 232 -11.20 -6.48 -18.67
C LEU A 232 -9.73 -6.35 -18.28
N GLU A 233 -9.18 -5.16 -18.34
CA GLU A 233 -7.78 -4.87 -18.02
C GLU A 233 -7.71 -3.68 -17.06
N VAL A 234 -6.81 -3.75 -16.09
CA VAL A 234 -6.54 -2.64 -15.16
C VAL A 234 -5.71 -1.58 -15.89
N THR A 235 -6.01 -0.30 -15.66
CA THR A 235 -5.35 0.84 -16.32
C THR A 235 -4.48 1.67 -15.41
N SER A 236 -4.52 1.40 -14.11
CA SER A 236 -3.82 2.19 -13.11
C SER A 236 -2.40 1.68 -12.91
N PHE A 237 -1.44 2.59 -12.86
CA PHE A 237 -0.06 2.31 -12.47
C PHE A 237 0.06 2.41 -10.95
N VAL A 238 0.77 1.47 -10.33
CA VAL A 238 0.90 1.42 -8.86
C VAL A 238 2.36 1.41 -8.47
N TYR A 239 2.71 2.32 -7.56
CA TYR A 239 4.04 2.45 -7.01
C TYR A 239 4.00 2.36 -5.49
N GLN A 240 4.89 1.57 -4.89
CA GLN A 240 5.17 1.65 -3.47
C GLN A 240 6.38 2.57 -3.26
N LEU A 241 6.19 3.68 -2.58
CA LEU A 241 7.29 4.55 -2.16
C LEU A 241 7.87 3.97 -0.85
N GLU A 242 9.09 3.42 -0.95
CA GLU A 242 9.77 2.74 0.16
C GLU A 242 10.58 3.73 1.01
N GLU A 243 11.30 4.62 0.34
CA GLU A 243 12.05 5.71 0.94
C GLU A 243 11.79 6.99 0.16
N ALA A 244 11.68 8.10 0.88
CA ALA A 244 11.69 9.42 0.25
C ALA A 244 12.31 10.41 1.21
N GLU A 245 13.31 11.15 0.74
CA GLU A 245 14.00 12.20 1.49
C GLU A 245 13.73 13.52 0.80
N GLY A 246 13.26 14.51 1.54
CA GLY A 246 13.05 15.86 1.04
C GLY A 246 13.60 16.91 1.99
N GLU A 247 13.44 18.17 1.60
CA GLU A 247 13.97 19.30 2.36
C GLU A 247 13.41 19.40 3.80
N PHE A 248 12.24 18.82 4.07
CA PHE A 248 11.54 18.94 5.34
C PHE A 248 11.59 17.67 6.20
N GLY A 249 12.07 16.55 5.64
CA GLY A 249 12.24 15.29 6.35
C GLY A 249 12.09 14.06 5.46
N SER A 250 11.99 12.91 6.12
CA SER A 250 11.87 11.59 5.50
C SER A 250 10.42 11.09 5.50
N LEU A 251 10.07 10.24 4.54
CA LEU A 251 8.71 9.72 4.33
C LEU A 251 8.09 9.10 5.60
N PHE A 252 8.89 8.37 6.36
CA PHE A 252 8.48 7.77 7.65
C PHE A 252 9.41 8.28 8.75
N PRO A 253 8.90 8.60 9.94
CA PRO A 253 9.73 9.00 11.06
C PRO A 253 10.54 7.81 11.60
N ASP A 254 11.68 8.10 12.23
CA ASP A 254 12.61 7.08 12.76
C ASP A 254 11.97 6.09 13.76
N CYS A 255 10.91 6.51 14.44
CA CYS A 255 10.18 5.68 15.41
C CYS A 255 9.12 4.77 14.78
N ALA A 256 8.87 4.88 13.47
CA ALA A 256 7.92 4.02 12.78
C ALA A 256 8.56 2.68 12.43
N SER A 257 7.76 1.61 12.50
CA SER A 257 8.17 0.31 11.93
C SER A 257 8.26 0.45 10.42
N ARG A 258 9.45 0.24 9.87
CA ARG A 258 9.67 0.27 8.42
C ARG A 258 8.92 -0.86 7.70
N GLN A 259 8.79 -2.02 8.35
CA GLN A 259 8.08 -3.16 7.79
C GLN A 259 6.58 -2.88 7.62
N HIS A 260 5.96 -2.31 8.64
CA HIS A 260 4.51 -2.14 8.68
C HIS A 260 4.04 -0.76 8.17
N SER A 261 4.96 0.17 7.91
CA SER A 261 4.67 1.44 7.25
C SER A 261 4.65 1.30 5.73
N PHE A 262 3.83 2.09 5.05
CA PHE A 262 3.75 2.06 3.59
C PHE A 262 3.21 3.37 3.01
N CYS A 263 3.53 3.60 1.74
CA CYS A 263 2.98 4.67 0.93
C CYS A 263 2.77 4.16 -0.49
N TYR A 264 1.52 4.04 -0.92
CA TYR A 264 1.17 3.65 -2.28
C TYR A 264 0.71 4.85 -3.07
N LEU A 265 1.22 4.99 -4.30
CA LEU A 265 0.74 5.94 -5.29
C LEU A 265 0.08 5.15 -6.41
N VAL A 266 -1.24 5.33 -6.55
CA VAL A 266 -2.06 4.72 -7.60
C VAL A 266 -2.40 5.80 -8.62
N VAL A 267 -1.68 5.81 -9.75
CA VAL A 267 -1.85 6.77 -10.83
C VAL A 267 -2.83 6.21 -11.85
N GLU A 268 -3.93 6.91 -12.09
CA GLU A 268 -4.88 6.59 -13.14
C GLU A 268 -4.77 7.63 -14.28
N PRO A 269 -4.10 7.29 -15.40
CA PRO A 269 -3.82 8.25 -16.47
C PRO A 269 -5.08 8.76 -17.17
N THR A 270 -6.09 7.90 -17.35
CA THR A 270 -7.29 8.26 -18.13
C THR A 270 -8.17 9.25 -17.38
N LYS A 271 -8.30 9.04 -16.06
CA LYS A 271 -9.04 9.96 -15.18
C LYS A 271 -8.17 11.14 -14.71
N ARG A 272 -6.85 11.06 -14.94
CA ARG A 272 -5.84 12.00 -14.47
C ARG A 272 -5.92 12.24 -12.97
N HIS A 273 -5.91 11.14 -12.23
CA HIS A 273 -5.94 11.17 -10.77
C HIS A 273 -4.79 10.36 -10.22
N VAL A 274 -4.18 10.83 -9.13
CA VAL A 274 -3.31 10.04 -8.29
C VAL A 274 -3.97 9.85 -6.94
N THR A 275 -4.10 8.61 -6.50
CA THR A 275 -4.57 8.27 -5.15
C THR A 275 -3.38 7.84 -4.32
N ILE A 276 -3.19 8.47 -3.17
CA ILE A 276 -2.13 8.17 -2.23
C ILE A 276 -2.74 7.47 -1.03
N TRP A 277 -2.27 6.27 -0.72
CA TRP A 277 -2.57 5.58 0.52
C TRP A 277 -1.30 5.49 1.37
N TYR A 278 -1.27 6.30 2.42
CA TYR A 278 -0.15 6.41 3.35
C TYR A 278 -0.55 5.85 4.71
N LEU A 279 0.36 5.13 5.35
CA LEU A 279 0.28 4.77 6.76
C LEU A 279 1.69 4.72 7.34
N SER A 280 1.87 5.33 8.51
CA SER A 280 3.06 5.14 9.31
C SER A 280 2.75 4.38 10.59
N HIS A 281 3.28 3.16 10.65
CA HIS A 281 3.01 2.25 11.74
C HIS A 281 3.88 2.61 12.95
N MET A 282 3.29 3.29 13.92
CA MET A 282 3.92 3.55 15.20
C MET A 282 3.74 2.33 16.10
N THR A 283 4.83 1.65 16.45
CA THR A 283 4.78 0.67 17.54
C THR A 283 4.52 1.43 18.84
N LEU A 284 3.45 1.06 19.56
CA LEU A 284 3.15 1.61 20.87
C LEU A 284 4.24 1.17 21.86
N PHE A 285 5.15 2.08 22.19
CA PHE A 285 6.08 1.98 23.32
C PHE A 285 6.10 3.29 24.08
#